data_AF-A0A0E0C037-F1
#
_entry.id   AF-A0A0E0C037-F1
#
_cell.length_a   1.000
_cell.length_b   1.000
_cell.length_c   1.000
_cell.angle_alpha   90.00
_cell.angle_beta   90.00
_cell.angle_gamma   90.00
#
_symmetry.space_group_name_H-M   'P 1'
#
loop_
_entity.id
_entity.type
_entity.pdbx_description
1 polymer ?
#
loop_
_entity_poly.entity_id
_entity_poly.type
_entity_poly.pdbx_seq_one_letter_code
_entity_poly.pdbx_strand_id
1 'polypeptide(L)'
;MPSLPTHQGPNQLFQAQQAKIAFNLAHVDAVVYLVDAADKERFAESKKELDALLADDSLATVPFLILGNKIDIPYAASEEELRYYLGLSNFTTGKGNVNLADSNVRPLEIFMCSVVRKMGYGEGFKWMSQYIK
;
A
#
# COMPACT_ATOMS: atom_id res chain seq x y z
N MET A 1 -28.21 -40.15 -23.26
CA MET A 1 -26.81 -39.91 -22.87
C MET A 1 -26.75 -38.53 -22.22
N PRO A 2 -26.74 -38.40 -20.88
CA PRO A 2 -26.57 -37.11 -20.23
C PRO A 2 -25.08 -36.74 -20.15
N SER A 3 -24.74 -35.53 -20.56
CA SER A 3 -23.39 -34.95 -20.46
C SER A 3 -23.03 -34.68 -18.99
N LEU A 4 -21.81 -35.06 -18.59
CA LEU A 4 -21.25 -34.75 -17.27
C LEU A 4 -21.05 -33.24 -17.10
N PRO A 5 -21.26 -32.71 -15.87
CA PRO A 5 -20.90 -31.34 -15.56
C PRO A 5 -19.37 -31.20 -15.48
N THR A 6 -18.86 -30.16 -16.14
CA THR A 6 -17.47 -29.75 -16.17
C THR A 6 -16.98 -29.45 -14.76
N HIS A 7 -15.90 -30.12 -14.34
CA HIS A 7 -15.16 -29.87 -13.11
C HIS A 7 -14.86 -28.36 -12.96
N GLN A 8 -15.51 -27.69 -12.00
CA GLN A 8 -14.99 -26.44 -11.46
C GLN A 8 -13.78 -26.78 -10.59
N GLY A 9 -12.60 -26.34 -11.02
CA GLY A 9 -11.36 -26.56 -10.28
C GLY A 9 -11.35 -25.82 -8.94
N PRO A 10 -10.64 -26.35 -7.92
CA PRO A 10 -10.53 -25.71 -6.62
C PRO A 10 -9.56 -24.53 -6.71
N ASN A 11 -10.08 -23.34 -7.01
CA ASN A 11 -9.25 -22.12 -7.06
C ASN A 11 -9.95 -20.89 -6.48
N GLN A 12 -10.77 -21.07 -5.44
CA GLN A 12 -11.37 -19.95 -4.69
C GLN A 12 -11.07 -19.99 -3.19
N LEU A 13 -10.15 -20.84 -2.73
CA LEU A 13 -9.93 -21.06 -1.29
C LEU A 13 -8.47 -21.05 -0.82
N PHE A 14 -7.56 -20.41 -1.57
CA PHE A 14 -6.19 -20.15 -1.10
C PHE A 14 -5.99 -18.66 -0.77
N GLN A 15 -6.36 -18.30 0.46
CA GLN A 15 -5.50 -17.56 1.41
C GLN A 15 -4.85 -16.24 0.95
N ALA A 16 -5.64 -15.23 0.61
CA ALA A 16 -5.21 -13.84 0.76
C ALA A 16 -5.57 -13.32 2.17
N GLN A 17 -4.89 -13.83 3.20
CA GLN A 17 -4.69 -13.07 4.43
C GLN A 17 -3.69 -11.96 4.10
N GLN A 18 -4.15 -10.70 3.94
CA GLN A 18 -3.51 -9.49 4.49
C GLN A 18 -4.60 -8.42 4.64
N ALA A 19 -4.63 -7.75 5.79
CA ALA A 19 -5.73 -6.94 6.28
C ALA A 19 -6.11 -5.78 5.33
N LYS A 20 -7.29 -5.85 4.71
CA LYS A 20 -7.99 -4.68 4.16
C LYS A 20 -8.67 -3.95 5.33
N ILE A 21 -7.96 -3.03 5.99
CA ILE A 21 -8.62 -2.04 6.87
C ILE A 21 -9.14 -0.92 5.97
N ALA A 22 -10.30 -1.15 5.34
CA ALA A 22 -11.14 -0.09 4.79
C ALA A 22 -12.33 0.04 5.74
N PHE A 23 -12.22 0.95 6.72
CA PHE A 23 -13.26 1.20 7.70
C PHE A 23 -14.34 2.09 7.05
N ASN A 24 -15.52 1.52 6.83
CA ASN A 24 -16.84 2.12 6.59
C ASN A 24 -16.95 3.40 5.71
N LEU A 25 -17.67 3.27 4.58
CA LEU A 25 -17.92 4.28 3.55
C LEU A 25 -18.84 5.42 4.04
N ALA A 26 -18.25 6.43 4.69
CA ALA A 26 -18.79 7.79 4.65
C ALA A 26 -17.67 8.84 4.55
N HIS A 27 -16.48 8.56 5.10
CA HIS A 27 -15.31 9.43 4.97
C HIS A 27 -14.04 8.64 5.28
N VAL A 28 -13.14 8.50 4.30
CA VAL A 28 -11.79 7.95 4.53
C VAL A 28 -10.83 9.14 4.57
N ASP A 29 -10.22 9.38 5.74
CA ASP A 29 -9.32 10.52 5.92
C ASP A 29 -7.88 10.23 5.49
N ALA A 30 -7.49 8.95 5.43
CA ALA A 30 -6.18 8.49 4.98
C ALA A 30 -6.16 6.99 4.63
N VAL A 31 -5.22 6.59 3.78
CA VAL A 31 -4.93 5.18 3.47
C VAL A 31 -3.52 4.82 3.92
N VAL A 32 -3.40 3.74 4.70
CA VAL A 32 -2.11 3.12 5.03
C VAL A 32 -2.01 1.79 4.29
N TYR A 33 -1.05 1.69 3.37
CA TYR A 33 -0.84 0.51 2.54
C TYR A 33 0.44 -0.23 2.96
N LEU A 34 0.30 -1.42 3.55
CA LEU A 34 1.42 -2.18 4.09
C LEU A 34 1.88 -3.23 3.08
N VAL A 35 3.17 -3.20 2.72
CA VAL A 35 3.79 -4.17 1.82
C VAL A 35 4.85 -4.95 2.56
N ASP A 36 4.86 -6.27 2.39
CA ASP A 36 5.90 -7.14 2.94
C ASP A 36 7.16 -7.03 2.06
N ALA A 37 8.15 -6.24 2.49
CA ALA A 37 9.35 -6.00 1.70
C ALA A 37 10.22 -7.26 1.50
N ALA A 38 10.03 -8.31 2.30
CA ALA A 38 10.74 -9.57 2.14
C ALA A 38 10.09 -10.51 1.10
N ASP A 39 8.85 -10.25 0.68
CA ASP A 39 8.10 -11.10 -0.23
C ASP A 39 8.02 -10.46 -1.64
N LYS A 40 9.17 -10.49 -2.33
CA LYS A 40 9.34 -9.84 -3.64
C LYS A 40 8.45 -10.46 -4.73
N GLU A 41 8.06 -11.73 -4.60
CA GLU A 41 7.19 -12.42 -5.56
C GLU A 41 5.78 -11.83 -5.60
N ARG A 42 5.31 -11.29 -4.46
CA ARG A 42 3.99 -10.65 -4.34
C ARG A 42 3.99 -9.15 -4.64
N PHE A 43 5.09 -8.56 -5.09
CA PHE A 43 5.11 -7.14 -5.44
C PHE A 43 4.23 -6.80 -6.65
N ALA A 44 4.17 -7.67 -7.66
CA ALA A 44 3.30 -7.44 -8.82
C ALA A 44 1.81 -7.45 -8.42
N GLU A 45 1.42 -8.36 -7.53
CA GLU A 45 0.08 -8.40 -6.95
C GLU A 45 -0.19 -7.14 -6.11
N SER A 46 0.75 -6.78 -5.23
CA SER A 46 0.64 -5.58 -4.39
C SER A 46 0.56 -4.29 -5.21
N LYS A 47 1.27 -4.20 -6.34
CA LYS A 47 1.17 -3.07 -7.27
C LYS A 47 -0.23 -2.99 -7.87
N LYS A 48 -0.78 -4.11 -8.34
CA LYS A 48 -2.11 -4.15 -8.97
C LYS A 48 -3.21 -3.66 -8.00
N GLU A 49 -3.17 -4.09 -6.75
CA GLU A 49 -4.13 -3.61 -5.74
C GLU A 49 -3.91 -2.14 -5.40
N LEU A 50 -2.65 -1.68 -5.30
CA LEU A 50 -2.35 -0.27 -5.07
C LEU A 50 -2.84 0.61 -6.24
N ASP A 51 -2.60 0.21 -7.48
CA ASP A 51 -3.08 0.92 -8.68
C ASP A 51 -4.60 1.05 -8.66
N ALA A 52 -5.32 0.00 -8.25
CA ALA A 52 -6.77 0.03 -8.13
C ALA A 52 -7.26 1.04 -7.08
N LEU A 53 -6.58 1.14 -5.94
CA LEU A 53 -6.87 2.15 -4.91
C LEU A 53 -6.52 3.56 -5.37
N LEU A 54 -5.43 3.72 -6.13
CA LEU A 54 -5.02 5.01 -6.65
C LEU A 54 -5.99 5.53 -7.73
N ALA A 55 -6.56 4.63 -8.53
CA ALA A 55 -7.55 4.92 -9.57
C ALA A 55 -8.98 5.15 -9.05
N ASP A 56 -9.25 4.91 -7.76
CA ASP A 56 -10.56 5.16 -7.16
C ASP A 56 -10.79 6.67 -6.94
N ASP A 57 -11.75 7.24 -7.66
CA ASP A 57 -12.11 8.66 -7.57
C ASP A 57 -12.57 9.07 -6.15
N SER A 58 -13.13 8.15 -5.37
CA SER A 58 -13.50 8.43 -3.97
C SER A 58 -12.29 8.66 -3.07
N LEU A 59 -11.10 8.24 -3.51
CA LEU A 59 -9.82 8.40 -2.83
C LEU A 59 -8.94 9.47 -3.50
N ALA A 60 -9.46 10.23 -4.47
CA ALA A 60 -8.72 11.18 -5.31
C ALA A 60 -7.79 12.11 -4.52
N THR A 61 -8.25 12.62 -3.37
CA THR A 61 -7.54 13.57 -2.51
C THR A 61 -7.06 12.96 -1.20
N VAL A 62 -7.33 11.68 -0.95
CA VAL A 62 -7.00 11.01 0.30
C VAL A 62 -5.49 10.75 0.34
N PRO A 63 -4.76 11.09 1.42
CA PRO A 63 -3.33 10.83 1.53
C PRO A 63 -3.03 9.32 1.64
N PHE A 64 -1.96 8.88 0.97
CA PHE A 64 -1.50 7.49 0.97
C PHE A 64 -0.13 7.37 1.64
N LEU A 65 -0.08 6.62 2.74
CA LEU A 65 1.16 6.21 3.39
C LEU A 65 1.47 4.76 3.00
N ILE A 66 2.54 4.55 2.24
CA ILE A 66 3.02 3.21 1.90
C ILE A 66 4.06 2.79 2.94
N LEU A 67 3.87 1.64 3.58
CA LEU A 67 4.79 1.09 4.57
C LEU A 67 5.46 -0.17 4.02
N GLY A 68 6.75 -0.08 3.70
CA GLY A 68 7.57 -1.24 3.34
C GLY A 68 8.04 -1.96 4.61
N ASN A 69 7.31 -2.99 5.04
CA ASN A 69 7.50 -3.69 6.30
C ASN A 69 8.51 -4.85 6.19
N LYS A 70 8.97 -5.34 7.35
CA LYS A 70 9.90 -6.47 7.52
C LYS A 70 11.34 -6.20 7.08
N ILE A 71 11.81 -4.96 7.19
CA ILE A 71 13.22 -4.62 6.93
C ILE A 71 14.21 -5.28 7.90
N ASP A 72 13.72 -5.93 8.95
CA ASP A 72 14.52 -6.78 9.83
C ASP A 72 14.98 -8.09 9.17
N ILE A 73 14.41 -8.46 8.03
CA ILE A 73 14.77 -9.65 7.28
C ILE A 73 15.93 -9.33 6.32
N PRO A 74 17.05 -10.09 6.33
CA PRO A 74 18.26 -9.75 5.58
C PRO A 74 18.10 -9.54 4.07
N TYR A 75 17.08 -10.15 3.46
CA TYR A 75 16.81 -10.07 2.02
C TYR A 75 15.60 -9.18 1.68
N ALA A 76 15.11 -8.41 2.66
CA ALA A 76 14.07 -7.42 2.41
C ALA A 76 14.50 -6.42 1.33
N ALA A 77 13.56 -6.04 0.47
CA ALA A 77 13.78 -5.02 -0.53
C ALA A 77 14.14 -3.68 0.11
N SER A 78 15.06 -2.97 -0.53
CA SER A 78 15.34 -1.57 -0.27
C SER A 78 14.13 -0.68 -0.63
N GLU A 79 14.14 0.56 -0.13
CA GLU A 79 13.13 1.56 -0.49
C GLU A 79 13.08 1.82 -2.00
N GLU A 80 14.25 1.87 -2.64
CA GLU A 80 14.37 2.09 -4.09
C GLU A 80 13.80 0.93 -4.89
N GLU A 81 14.13 -0.32 -4.55
CA GLU A 81 13.53 -1.50 -5.17
C GLU A 81 12.00 -1.49 -5.00
N LEU A 82 11.52 -1.23 -3.78
CA LEU A 82 10.09 -1.24 -3.51
C LEU A 82 9.36 -0.14 -4.28
N ARG A 83 9.92 1.08 -4.37
CA ARG A 83 9.40 2.15 -5.23
C ARG A 83 9.34 1.73 -6.69
N TYR A 84 10.40 1.12 -7.20
CA TYR A 84 10.47 0.67 -8.58
C TYR A 84 9.36 -0.36 -8.87
N TYR A 85 9.24 -1.40 -8.05
CA TYR A 85 8.27 -2.47 -8.28
C TYR A 85 6.81 -2.01 -8.09
N LEU A 86 6.56 -1.07 -7.18
CA LEU A 86 5.23 -0.48 -7.01
C LEU A 86 4.92 0.63 -8.02
N GLY A 87 5.88 1.00 -8.87
CA GLY A 87 5.71 2.06 -9.88
C GLY A 87 5.61 3.46 -9.28
N LEU A 88 6.21 3.70 -8.11
CA LEU A 88 6.06 4.95 -7.34
C LEU A 88 7.20 5.96 -7.55
N SER A 89 8.20 5.65 -8.38
CA SER A 89 9.43 6.46 -8.51
C SER A 89 9.20 7.95 -8.82
N ASN A 90 8.10 8.29 -9.50
CA ASN A 90 7.76 9.68 -9.86
C ASN A 90 6.42 10.14 -9.26
N PHE A 91 5.85 9.38 -8.32
CA PHE A 91 4.53 9.68 -7.73
C PHE A 91 4.61 10.18 -6.28
N THR A 92 5.76 10.00 -5.63
CA THR A 92 5.96 10.43 -4.25
C THR A 92 6.08 11.96 -4.13
N THR A 93 5.47 12.53 -3.09
CA THR A 93 5.38 13.99 -2.89
C THR A 93 6.48 14.56 -2.00
N GLY A 94 7.34 13.71 -1.41
CA GLY A 94 8.41 14.10 -0.51
C GLY A 94 8.07 13.83 0.95
N LYS A 95 9.06 13.31 1.69
CA LYS A 95 9.00 13.00 3.14
C LYS A 95 9.01 14.22 4.06
N GLY A 96 9.30 15.41 3.53
CA GLY A 96 9.40 16.65 4.30
C GLY A 96 8.04 17.20 4.73
N ASN A 97 8.05 18.41 5.30
CA ASN A 97 6.84 19.18 5.51
C ASN A 97 6.48 19.90 4.21
N VAL A 98 5.67 19.25 3.38
CA VAL A 98 5.25 19.75 2.07
C VAL A 98 3.84 20.30 2.19
N ASN A 99 3.67 21.60 1.98
CA ASN A 99 2.34 22.19 1.96
C ASN A 99 1.67 21.90 0.62
N LEU A 100 0.73 20.95 0.64
CA LEU A 100 -0.07 20.55 -0.51
C LEU A 100 -1.51 21.13 -0.47
N ALA A 101 -1.83 21.99 0.51
CA ALA A 101 -3.20 22.47 0.74
C ALA A 101 -3.80 23.22 -0.46
N ASP A 102 -2.97 23.90 -1.25
CA ASP A 102 -3.38 24.66 -2.44
C ASP A 102 -3.11 23.88 -3.75
N SER A 103 -2.72 22.62 -3.66
CA SER A 103 -2.39 21.77 -4.82
C SER A 103 -3.45 20.68 -5.01
N ASN A 104 -3.77 20.33 -6.25
CA ASN A 104 -4.59 19.16 -6.58
C ASN A 104 -3.76 17.85 -6.54
N VAL A 105 -2.65 17.84 -5.81
CA VAL A 105 -1.73 16.71 -5.73
C VAL A 105 -2.06 15.89 -4.49
N ARG A 106 -2.35 14.60 -4.70
CA ARG A 106 -2.56 13.65 -3.61
C ARG A 106 -1.24 13.43 -2.84
N PRO A 107 -1.19 13.62 -1.51
CA PRO A 107 -0.02 13.27 -0.73
C PRO A 107 0.24 11.77 -0.80
N LEU A 108 1.44 11.37 -1.22
CA LEU A 108 1.82 9.96 -1.33
C LEU A 108 3.29 9.80 -0.98
N GLU A 109 3.60 8.91 -0.06
CA GLU A 109 5.00 8.64 0.29
C GLU A 109 5.22 7.24 0.85
N ILE A 110 6.46 6.77 0.78
CA ILE A 110 6.88 5.45 1.27
C ILE A 110 7.83 5.55 2.46
N PHE A 111 7.57 4.75 3.49
CA PHE A 111 8.44 4.62 4.66
C PHE A 111 8.75 3.15 4.92
N MET A 112 10.04 2.83 5.02
CA MET A 112 10.49 1.49 5.36
C MET A 112 10.40 1.28 6.87
N CYS A 113 9.93 0.12 7.29
CA CYS A 113 9.69 -0.16 8.69
C CYS A 113 9.89 -1.64 9.07
N SER A 114 10.03 -1.88 10.36
CA SER A 114 9.87 -3.20 10.95
C SER A 114 8.88 -3.07 12.10
N VAL A 115 7.67 -3.58 11.88
CA VAL A 115 6.63 -3.60 12.90
C VAL A 115 7.07 -4.43 14.11
N VAL A 116 7.71 -5.58 13.88
CA VAL A 116 8.18 -6.46 14.97
C VAL A 116 9.27 -5.80 15.81
N ARG A 117 10.15 -4.99 15.20
CA ARG A 117 11.18 -4.22 15.91
C ARG A 117 10.71 -2.85 16.39
N LYS A 118 9.45 -2.48 16.14
CA LYS A 118 8.87 -1.18 16.50
C LYS A 118 9.62 0.02 15.91
N MET A 119 10.05 -0.08 14.65
CA MET A 119 10.89 0.94 14.00
C MET A 119 10.32 1.41 12.65
N GLY A 120 10.58 2.68 12.30
CA GLY A 120 10.30 3.28 11.00
C GLY A 120 8.85 3.73 10.75
N TYR A 121 7.84 2.95 11.14
CA TYR A 121 6.44 3.30 10.85
C TYR A 121 5.98 4.59 11.55
N GLY A 122 6.53 4.92 12.72
CA GLY A 122 6.20 6.15 13.44
C GLY A 122 6.53 7.43 12.64
N GLU A 123 7.60 7.40 11.84
CA GLU A 123 7.95 8.52 10.96
C GLU A 123 6.92 8.68 9.84
N GLY A 124 6.46 7.55 9.27
CA GLY A 124 5.39 7.55 8.27
C GLY A 124 4.08 8.10 8.80
N PHE A 125 3.65 7.68 10.00
CA PHE A 125 2.46 8.24 10.64
C PHE A 125 2.62 9.72 10.97
N LYS A 126 3.79 10.15 11.42
CA LYS A 126 4.08 11.57 11.65
C LYS A 126 3.99 12.39 10.36
N TRP A 127 4.53 11.88 9.25
CA TRP A 127 4.37 12.51 7.93
C TRP A 127 2.90 12.60 7.54
N MET A 128 2.16 11.49 7.64
CA MET A 128 0.74 11.43 7.23
C MET A 128 -0.16 12.34 8.06
N SER A 129 0.15 12.51 9.36
CA SER A 129 -0.63 13.36 10.27
C SER A 129 -0.72 14.83 9.84
N GLN A 130 0.17 15.29 8.96
CA GLN A 130 0.15 16.65 8.41
C GLN A 130 -1.05 16.89 7.47
N TYR A 131 -1.65 15.82 6.96
CA TYR A 131 -2.72 15.86 5.95
C TYR A 131 -4.08 15.41 6.49
N ILE A 132 -4.15 14.96 7.73
CA ILE A 132 -5.39 14.55 8.41
C ILE A 132 -5.92 15.75 9.21
N LYS A 133 -7.21 16.04 9.09
CA LYS A 133 -7.90 17.15 9.81
C LYS A 133 -8.59 16.67 11.07
#